data_AF-A0A965XTP3-F1
#
_entry.id   AF-A0A965XTP3-F1
#
_cell.length_a   1.000
_cell.length_b   1.000
_cell.length_c   1.000
_cell.angle_alpha   90.00
_cell.angle_beta   90.00
_cell.angle_gamma   90.00
#
_symmetry.space_group_name_H-M   'P 1'
#
loop_
_entity.id
_entity.type
_entity.pdbx_description
1 polymer ?
#
loop_
_entity_poly.entity_id
_entity_poly.type
_entity_poly.pdbx_seq_one_letter_code
_entity_poly.pdbx_strand_id
1 'polypeptide(L)'
;IAALKSHLFDPGRTPLMRKVRFRNHVLQKVIELMSLSRGGSGRGAQRGRISYAQLGINQLGAVYEALLSYKGFFAKEDLYEVKKAGEQPSELDTAFFVSVNDLPKYSENEKVFNQDGTLRVYPKGTFIYRLAGRDRQNSASYYTPEVLTKCLVKYALKELLKDTTADDILNLTVCEPAMGSAAFLNEAVNELAEEYLARKQAELGEQLSMEEYGPALQRVKMYLADNNVFGVDLNPVAVELAEVSLWLNTIHQGGLVPWFGNQLVCGNSLVGARRQVFSSASLKSNPALGPWLQKVPERVPPGGDRPMSTVYHFLLPDAGMADYTDRNVKALAQEEFAAAAAWRREFAKPFQTEQIRQLEKLSSAVDALWVQTIAKQRELRVRTRDTLTIYGQPEPAEACSTTVQYKDRILALEHHSEGVKHATPYKRLKLAMDYWCALWFWPLEKAHLLPSREEFLFEMSLILEGQVYEPQPADDSGRPYLPGLAPPQTVQLELPFDRRLGLVDVNTLCENLPRLGLVRHLA
;
A
#
# COMPACT_ATOMS: atom_id res chain seq x y z
N ILE A 1 17.21 11.60 27.28
CA ILE A 1 16.94 11.03 25.93
C ILE A 1 15.76 11.81 25.37
N ALA A 2 15.90 12.44 24.20
CA ALA A 2 14.78 13.13 23.56
C ALA A 2 13.71 12.12 23.12
N ALA A 3 12.43 12.51 23.15
CA ALA A 3 11.36 11.64 22.71
C ALA A 3 11.48 11.34 21.20
N LEU A 4 11.33 10.07 20.83
CA LEU A 4 11.26 9.66 19.43
C LEU A 4 9.89 10.08 18.86
N LYS A 5 9.91 10.88 17.80
CA LYS A 5 8.71 11.40 17.13
C LYS A 5 8.37 10.49 15.94
N SER A 6 7.54 9.47 16.17
CA SER A 6 7.15 8.46 15.16
C SER A 6 5.72 7.96 15.38
N HIS A 7 5.08 7.45 14.33
CA HIS A 7 3.80 6.72 14.41
C HIS A 7 3.82 5.58 15.43
N LEU A 8 4.95 4.87 15.57
CA LEU A 8 5.11 3.73 16.48
C LEU A 8 4.87 4.11 17.95
N PHE A 9 5.17 5.35 18.30
CA PHE A 9 5.06 5.86 19.66
C PHE A 9 3.88 6.82 19.82
N ASP A 10 3.04 6.97 18.79
CA ASP A 10 1.84 7.80 18.85
C ASP A 10 0.78 7.11 19.74
N PRO A 11 0.43 7.71 20.88
CA PRO A 11 -0.54 7.11 21.77
C PRO A 11 -1.99 7.10 21.22
N GLY A 12 -2.28 7.89 20.18
CA GLY A 12 -3.54 7.83 19.43
C GLY A 12 -3.63 6.60 18.52
N ARG A 13 -2.49 6.09 18.03
CA ARG A 13 -2.40 4.90 17.16
C ARG A 13 -2.32 3.59 17.93
N THR A 14 -2.09 3.64 19.25
CA THR A 14 -1.99 2.44 20.11
C THR A 14 -3.08 2.40 21.21
N PRO A 15 -4.38 2.59 20.88
CA PRO A 15 -5.44 2.73 21.87
C PRO A 15 -5.66 1.46 22.72
N LEU A 16 -5.35 0.29 22.17
CA LEU A 16 -5.45 -0.98 22.89
C LEU A 16 -4.33 -1.12 23.94
N MET A 17 -3.09 -0.79 23.57
CA MET A 17 -1.94 -0.86 24.50
C MET A 17 -2.14 0.03 25.73
N ARG A 18 -2.83 1.17 25.58
CA ARG A 18 -3.19 2.04 26.71
C ARG A 18 -4.20 1.44 27.67
N LYS A 19 -5.09 0.58 27.18
CA LYS A 19 -6.12 -0.08 28.00
C LYS A 19 -5.58 -1.32 28.71
N VAL A 20 -4.54 -1.95 28.17
CA VAL A 20 -3.97 -3.18 28.71
C VAL A 20 -3.00 -2.85 29.84
N ARG A 21 -3.18 -3.50 30.99
CA ARG A 21 -2.21 -3.49 32.10
C ARG A 21 -1.52 -4.84 32.17
N PHE A 22 -0.21 -4.86 31.94
CA PHE A 22 0.59 -6.06 32.14
C PHE A 22 1.07 -6.14 33.58
N ARG A 23 1.09 -7.35 34.16
CA ARG A 23 1.70 -7.56 35.48
C ARG A 23 3.21 -7.41 35.36
N ASN A 24 3.85 -6.75 36.33
CA ASN A 24 5.29 -6.46 36.29
C ASN A 24 6.16 -7.70 36.05
N HIS A 25 5.84 -8.83 36.69
CA HIS A 25 6.61 -10.07 36.52
C HIS A 25 6.52 -10.63 35.08
N VAL A 26 5.41 -10.39 34.37
CA VAL A 26 5.25 -10.80 32.96
C VAL A 26 6.13 -9.92 32.07
N LEU A 27 6.07 -8.60 32.23
CA LEU A 27 6.95 -7.69 31.46
C LEU A 27 8.42 -7.94 31.73
N GLN A 28 8.79 -8.15 33.00
CA GLN A 28 10.16 -8.52 33.37
C GLN A 28 10.58 -9.79 32.65
N LYS A 29 9.70 -10.81 32.57
CA LYS A 29 10.00 -12.04 31.86
C LYS A 29 10.19 -11.81 30.36
N VAL A 30 9.34 -11.00 29.73
CA VAL A 30 9.47 -10.66 28.31
C VAL A 30 10.80 -9.94 28.04
N ILE A 31 11.12 -8.90 28.82
CA ILE A 31 12.37 -8.14 28.68
C ILE A 31 13.58 -9.05 28.91
N GLU A 32 13.52 -9.94 29.90
CA GLU A 32 14.57 -10.92 30.18
C GLU A 32 14.81 -11.88 28.99
N LEU A 33 13.73 -12.37 28.36
CA LEU A 33 13.80 -13.24 27.19
C LEU A 33 14.35 -12.52 25.95
N MET A 34 14.07 -11.23 25.80
CA MET A 34 14.60 -10.40 24.72
C MET A 34 16.04 -9.96 24.98
N SER A 35 16.43 -9.76 26.24
CA SER A 35 17.74 -9.18 26.58
C SER A 35 18.84 -10.22 26.77
N LEU A 36 18.49 -11.48 27.03
CA LEU A 36 19.46 -12.50 27.44
C LEU A 36 19.28 -13.80 26.63
N SER A 37 20.40 -14.36 26.17
CA SER A 37 20.42 -15.65 25.45
C SER A 37 19.86 -16.80 26.31
N ARG A 38 19.43 -17.88 25.64
CA ARG A 38 19.08 -19.13 26.34
C ARG A 38 20.37 -19.72 26.93
N GLY A 39 20.34 -20.10 28.21
CA GLY A 39 21.50 -20.71 28.88
C GLY A 39 21.83 -22.06 28.24
N GLY A 40 23.12 -22.33 28.03
CA GLY A 40 23.59 -23.63 27.55
C GLY A 40 23.48 -24.73 28.61
N SER A 41 23.44 -25.99 28.18
CA SER A 41 23.48 -27.16 29.05
C SER A 41 24.92 -27.51 29.44
N GLY A 42 25.51 -26.76 30.38
CA GLY A 42 26.86 -27.03 30.88
C GLY A 42 27.17 -26.34 32.21
N ARG A 43 28.04 -26.95 33.03
CA ARG A 43 28.52 -26.36 34.29
C ARG A 43 29.33 -25.11 33.97
N GLY A 44 28.76 -23.92 34.20
CA GLY A 44 29.35 -22.61 33.86
C GLY A 44 28.65 -21.84 32.74
N ALA A 45 27.55 -22.36 32.18
CA ALA A 45 26.79 -21.68 31.14
C ALA A 45 26.04 -20.44 31.67
N GLN A 46 26.69 -19.27 31.61
CA GLN A 46 26.05 -17.99 31.86
C GLN A 46 25.24 -17.53 30.65
N ARG A 47 24.13 -16.83 30.89
CA ARG A 47 23.34 -16.19 29.83
C ARG A 47 24.07 -14.91 29.38
N GLY A 48 24.30 -14.78 28.08
CA GLY A 48 24.90 -13.58 27.49
C GLY A 48 23.84 -12.52 27.19
N ARG A 49 24.23 -11.23 27.17
CA ARG A 49 23.36 -10.15 26.69
C ARG A 49 23.24 -10.18 25.17
N ILE A 50 22.03 -9.95 24.67
CA ILE A 50 21.77 -9.78 23.24
C ILE A 50 22.04 -8.32 22.87
N SER A 51 22.94 -8.11 21.91
CA SER A 51 23.22 -6.77 21.36
C SER A 51 22.28 -6.49 20.18
N TYR A 52 21.55 -5.39 20.29
CA TYR A 52 20.67 -4.87 19.24
C TYR A 52 21.38 -3.86 18.32
N ALA A 53 22.67 -3.56 18.58
CA ALA A 53 23.42 -2.56 17.81
C ALA A 53 23.72 -2.98 16.37
N GLN A 54 23.72 -4.29 16.09
CA GLN A 54 23.97 -4.87 14.77
C GLN A 54 22.75 -5.64 14.27
N LEU A 55 21.56 -5.15 14.60
CA LEU A 55 20.33 -5.80 14.19
C LEU A 55 20.19 -5.62 12.67
N GLY A 56 20.60 -6.65 11.94
CA GLY A 56 20.65 -6.67 10.49
C GLY A 56 19.30 -7.04 9.88
N ILE A 57 19.30 -7.01 8.56
CA ILE A 57 18.12 -7.28 7.73
C ILE A 57 17.57 -8.69 8.01
N ASN A 58 18.45 -9.68 8.24
CA ASN A 58 18.05 -11.07 8.51
C ASN A 58 17.27 -11.24 9.81
N GLN A 59 17.65 -10.51 10.86
CA GLN A 59 16.98 -10.62 12.16
C GLN A 59 15.57 -10.01 12.09
N LEU A 60 15.39 -8.89 11.37
CA LEU A 60 14.07 -8.29 11.14
C LEU A 60 13.20 -9.16 10.24
N GLY A 61 13.80 -9.74 9.19
CA GLY A 61 13.15 -10.73 8.33
C GLY A 61 12.61 -11.93 9.11
N ALA A 62 13.41 -12.47 10.03
CA ALA A 62 12.98 -13.58 10.88
C ALA A 62 11.83 -13.19 11.83
N VAL A 63 11.85 -11.98 12.38
CA VAL A 63 10.74 -11.46 13.20
C VAL A 63 9.47 -11.30 12.36
N TYR A 64 9.58 -10.77 11.14
CA TYR A 64 8.47 -10.65 10.20
C TYR A 64 7.86 -12.00 9.86
N GLU A 65 8.69 -12.97 9.44
CA GLU A 65 8.22 -14.32 9.14
C GLU A 65 7.55 -14.96 10.35
N ALA A 66 8.12 -14.80 11.55
CA ALA A 66 7.54 -15.33 12.76
C ALA A 66 6.19 -14.69 13.06
N LEU A 67 6.07 -13.35 13.00
CA LEU A 67 4.81 -12.64 13.26
C LEU A 67 3.70 -13.06 12.29
N LEU A 68 4.01 -13.20 11.00
CA LEU A 68 3.05 -13.65 10.00
C LEU A 68 2.78 -15.16 10.02
N SER A 69 3.71 -15.94 10.58
CA SER A 69 3.52 -17.38 10.72
C SER A 69 2.43 -17.72 11.71
N TYR A 70 1.94 -16.80 12.54
CA TYR A 70 0.88 -17.08 13.49
C TYR A 70 -0.36 -16.21 13.26
N LYS A 71 -1.53 -16.80 13.44
CA LYS A 71 -2.81 -16.12 13.34
C LYS A 71 -3.52 -16.16 14.68
N GLY A 72 -3.98 -15.00 15.12
CA GLY A 72 -4.80 -14.82 16.32
C GLY A 72 -6.24 -14.48 15.95
N PHE A 73 -7.22 -15.16 16.54
CA PHE A 73 -8.62 -14.79 16.41
C PHE A 73 -9.43 -15.13 17.65
N PHE A 74 -10.54 -14.43 17.85
CA PHE A 74 -11.50 -14.76 18.89
C PHE A 74 -12.55 -15.73 18.36
N ALA A 75 -12.80 -16.81 19.10
CA ALA A 75 -13.86 -17.75 18.79
C ALA A 75 -15.23 -17.05 18.83
N LYS A 76 -15.97 -17.02 17.72
CA LYS A 76 -17.31 -16.39 17.64
C LYS A 76 -18.42 -17.28 18.20
N GLU A 77 -18.14 -18.57 18.28
CA GLU A 77 -18.95 -19.64 18.84
C GLU A 77 -18.01 -20.66 19.49
N ASP A 78 -18.54 -21.71 20.11
CA ASP A 78 -17.71 -22.78 20.67
C ASP A 78 -17.07 -23.58 19.54
N LEU A 79 -15.73 -23.64 19.57
CA LEU A 79 -14.93 -24.27 18.53
C LEU A 79 -14.24 -25.52 19.04
N TYR A 80 -14.32 -26.60 18.27
CA TYR A 80 -13.66 -27.87 18.56
C TYR A 80 -12.42 -28.02 17.68
N GLU A 81 -11.30 -28.43 18.27
CA GLU A 81 -10.06 -28.66 17.53
C GLU A 81 -10.07 -30.02 16.83
N VAL A 82 -9.79 -29.99 15.53
CA VAL A 82 -9.64 -31.17 14.69
C VAL A 82 -8.27 -31.15 14.00
N LYS A 83 -7.82 -32.34 13.62
CA LYS A 83 -6.51 -32.60 13.01
C LYS A 83 -6.67 -33.60 11.87
N LYS A 84 -5.66 -33.67 10.99
CA LYS A 84 -5.60 -34.77 10.03
C LYS A 84 -5.31 -36.09 10.76
N ALA A 85 -5.91 -37.18 10.28
CA ALA A 85 -5.66 -38.51 10.80
C ALA A 85 -4.15 -38.83 10.77
N GLY A 86 -3.58 -39.23 11.91
CA GLY A 86 -2.16 -39.60 12.06
C GLY A 86 -1.22 -38.48 12.51
N GLU A 87 -1.66 -37.22 12.55
CA GLU A 87 -0.85 -36.11 13.09
C GLU A 87 -1.00 -35.99 14.62
N GLN A 88 0.02 -35.46 15.30
CA GLN A 88 -0.04 -35.15 16.74
C GLN A 88 -0.37 -33.68 16.95
N PRO A 89 -1.32 -33.33 17.83
CA PRO A 89 -1.66 -31.94 18.10
C PRO A 89 -0.57 -31.27 18.92
N SER A 90 -0.21 -30.04 18.53
CA SER A 90 0.73 -29.17 19.24
C SER A 90 0.06 -27.81 19.45
N GLU A 91 0.35 -27.16 20.59
CA GLU A 91 -0.30 -25.90 20.96
C GLU A 91 0.00 -24.76 19.99
N LEU A 92 1.13 -24.81 19.28
CA LEU A 92 1.54 -23.74 18.37
C LEU A 92 1.47 -24.13 16.91
N ASP A 93 1.34 -25.41 16.56
CA ASP A 93 1.30 -25.86 15.17
C ASP A 93 -0.04 -25.53 14.49
N THR A 94 -0.16 -25.88 13.20
CA THR A 94 -1.40 -25.68 12.46
C THR A 94 -2.52 -26.53 13.06
N ALA A 95 -3.61 -25.87 13.45
CA ALA A 95 -4.81 -26.49 13.97
C ALA A 95 -6.04 -26.07 13.16
N PHE A 96 -7.00 -26.98 13.03
CA PHE A 96 -8.28 -26.72 12.37
C PHE A 96 -9.38 -26.65 13.43
N PHE A 97 -10.34 -25.74 13.23
CA PHE A 97 -11.41 -25.49 14.18
C PHE A 97 -12.75 -25.61 13.50
N VAL A 98 -13.68 -26.33 14.13
CA VAL A 98 -15.02 -26.57 13.59
C VAL A 98 -16.10 -26.24 14.61
N SER A 99 -17.27 -25.86 14.13
CA SER A 99 -18.45 -25.64 14.95
C SER A 99 -18.95 -26.98 15.51
N VAL A 100 -19.79 -26.91 16.55
CA VAL A 100 -20.47 -28.10 17.08
C VAL A 100 -21.32 -28.82 16.02
N ASN A 101 -21.87 -28.08 15.05
CA ASN A 101 -22.73 -28.63 14.00
C ASN A 101 -21.93 -29.40 12.94
N ASP A 102 -20.67 -29.03 12.74
CA ASP A 102 -19.77 -29.68 11.78
C ASP A 102 -18.98 -30.84 12.39
N LEU A 103 -18.87 -30.88 13.72
CA LEU A 103 -18.15 -31.94 14.44
C LEU A 103 -18.57 -33.38 14.08
N PRO A 104 -19.86 -33.71 13.82
CA PRO A 104 -20.27 -35.05 13.39
C PRO A 104 -19.72 -35.47 12.02
N LYS A 105 -19.19 -34.54 11.20
CA LYS A 105 -18.62 -34.83 9.88
C LYS A 105 -17.21 -35.43 9.95
N TYR A 106 -16.59 -35.46 11.13
CA TYR A 106 -15.20 -35.89 11.36
C TYR A 106 -15.15 -37.18 12.18
N SER A 107 -14.22 -38.07 11.84
CA SER A 107 -14.02 -39.33 12.58
C SER A 107 -13.24 -39.13 13.88
N GLU A 108 -13.32 -40.08 14.80
CA GLU A 108 -12.70 -39.98 16.14
C GLU A 108 -11.18 -39.75 16.10
N ASN A 109 -10.48 -40.32 15.11
CA ASN A 109 -9.04 -40.12 14.89
C ASN A 109 -8.66 -38.73 14.34
N GLU A 110 -9.65 -37.94 13.91
CA GLU A 110 -9.49 -36.55 13.44
C GLU A 110 -9.86 -35.54 14.54
N LYS A 111 -10.46 -35.98 15.65
CA LYS A 111 -10.78 -35.11 16.80
C LYS A 111 -9.59 -35.00 17.75
N VAL A 112 -9.43 -33.83 18.35
CA VAL A 112 -8.39 -33.60 19.37
C VAL A 112 -8.98 -33.68 20.76
N PHE A 113 -8.33 -34.46 21.62
CA PHE A 113 -8.73 -34.68 23.01
C PHE A 113 -7.71 -34.10 23.97
N ASN A 114 -8.19 -33.66 25.13
CA ASN A 114 -7.40 -33.28 26.28
C ASN A 114 -6.87 -34.52 27.01
N GLN A 115 -5.96 -34.33 27.97
CA GLN A 115 -5.38 -35.43 28.75
C GLN A 115 -6.42 -36.19 29.60
N ASP A 116 -7.54 -35.55 29.91
CA ASP A 116 -8.67 -36.13 30.64
C ASP A 116 -9.68 -36.88 29.74
N GLY A 117 -9.40 -36.99 28.43
CA GLY A 117 -10.26 -37.66 27.46
C GLY A 117 -11.45 -36.82 26.96
N THR A 118 -11.57 -35.56 27.39
CA THR A 118 -12.58 -34.63 26.86
C THR A 118 -12.17 -34.07 25.51
N LEU A 119 -13.13 -33.69 24.67
CA LEU A 119 -12.82 -32.98 23.43
C LEU A 119 -12.21 -31.62 23.74
N ARG A 120 -11.17 -31.26 23.00
CA ARG A 120 -10.52 -29.96 23.14
C ARG A 120 -11.42 -28.88 22.54
N VAL A 121 -12.10 -28.15 23.42
CA VAL A 121 -13.02 -27.07 23.07
C VAL A 121 -12.44 -25.71 23.45
N TYR A 122 -12.70 -24.72 22.61
CA TYR A 122 -12.43 -23.31 22.84
C TYR A 122 -13.76 -22.58 22.94
N PRO A 123 -14.20 -22.22 24.15
CA PRO A 123 -15.45 -21.51 24.34
C PRO A 123 -15.50 -20.19 23.58
N LYS A 124 -16.69 -19.76 23.17
CA LYS A 124 -16.92 -18.44 22.58
C LYS A 124 -16.22 -17.34 23.39
N GLY A 125 -15.50 -16.47 22.69
CA GLY A 125 -14.70 -15.38 23.28
C GLY A 125 -13.28 -15.77 23.67
N THR A 126 -12.90 -17.04 23.55
CA THR A 126 -11.50 -17.47 23.74
C THR A 126 -10.63 -16.94 22.61
N PHE A 127 -9.47 -16.39 22.95
CA PHE A 127 -8.46 -16.02 21.96
C PHE A 127 -7.61 -17.25 21.61
N ILE A 128 -7.58 -17.58 20.33
CA ILE A 128 -6.86 -18.72 19.78
C ILE A 128 -5.70 -18.18 18.95
N TYR A 129 -4.48 -18.70 19.19
CA TYR A 129 -3.26 -18.31 18.49
C TYR A 129 -2.53 -19.57 17.99
N ARG A 130 -2.37 -19.71 16.67
CA ARG A 130 -1.85 -20.92 16.00
C ARG A 130 -1.02 -20.59 14.79
N LEU A 131 -0.15 -21.51 14.37
CA LEU A 131 0.61 -21.38 13.14
C LEU A 131 -0.31 -21.41 11.92
N ALA A 132 -0.25 -20.35 11.13
CA ALA A 132 -1.03 -20.08 9.94
C ALA A 132 -0.54 -21.00 8.80
N GLY A 133 -1.00 -22.26 8.78
CA GLY A 133 -0.50 -23.32 7.89
C GLY A 133 -0.46 -22.94 6.40
N ARG A 134 -1.56 -23.15 5.66
CA ARG A 134 -1.63 -22.79 4.23
C ARG A 134 -1.65 -21.28 3.98
N ASP A 135 -2.08 -20.49 4.96
CA ASP A 135 -2.15 -19.03 4.87
C ASP A 135 -0.77 -18.41 4.60
N ARG A 136 0.32 -18.94 5.20
CA ARG A 136 1.71 -18.51 4.90
C ARG A 136 2.13 -18.84 3.46
N GLN A 137 1.73 -20.00 2.94
CA GLN A 137 2.03 -20.39 1.56
C GLN A 137 1.28 -19.48 0.57
N ASN A 138 0.04 -19.11 0.91
CA ASN A 138 -0.79 -18.23 0.09
C ASN A 138 -0.33 -16.76 0.14
N SER A 139 0.23 -16.30 1.26
CA SER A 139 0.77 -14.94 1.38
C SER A 139 2.18 -14.78 0.78
N ALA A 140 2.83 -15.88 0.39
CA ALA A 140 4.19 -15.94 -0.15
C ALA A 140 5.22 -15.11 0.64
N SER A 141 5.01 -14.95 1.96
CA SER A 141 5.79 -14.06 2.81
C SER A 141 7.09 -14.74 3.26
N TYR A 142 7.98 -15.00 2.30
CA TYR A 142 9.33 -15.53 2.54
C TYR A 142 10.33 -14.41 2.49
N TYR A 143 11.18 -14.34 3.50
CA TYR A 143 12.26 -13.39 3.57
C TYR A 143 13.41 -13.81 2.65
N THR A 144 13.95 -12.86 1.89
CA THR A 144 15.09 -13.07 0.99
C THR A 144 16.40 -13.05 1.80
N PRO A 145 17.19 -14.13 1.80
CA PRO A 145 18.49 -14.15 2.49
C PRO A 145 19.43 -13.03 2.04
N GLU A 146 20.17 -12.45 2.99
CA GLU A 146 21.10 -11.33 2.74
C GLU A 146 22.13 -11.59 1.63
N VAL A 147 22.61 -12.84 1.51
CA VAL A 147 23.56 -13.19 0.43
C VAL A 147 22.95 -12.97 -0.95
N LEU A 148 21.64 -13.22 -1.10
CA LEU A 148 20.93 -13.00 -2.36
C LEU A 148 20.63 -11.53 -2.58
N THR A 149 20.23 -10.79 -1.54
CA THR A 149 19.98 -9.35 -1.67
C THR A 149 21.25 -8.61 -2.06
N LYS A 150 22.37 -8.87 -1.37
CA LYS A 150 23.70 -8.32 -1.69
C LYS A 150 24.14 -8.64 -3.10
N CYS A 151 23.98 -9.90 -3.52
CA CYS A 151 24.38 -10.31 -4.85
C CYS A 151 23.59 -9.52 -5.91
N LEU A 152 22.26 -9.51 -5.80
CA LEU A 152 21.42 -8.86 -6.81
C LEU A 152 21.64 -7.34 -6.86
N VAL A 153 21.64 -6.66 -5.70
CA VAL A 153 21.82 -5.20 -5.62
C VAL A 153 23.17 -4.80 -6.19
N LYS A 154 24.25 -5.45 -5.75
CA LYS A 154 25.60 -5.22 -6.28
C LYS A 154 25.67 -5.29 -7.79
N TYR A 155 25.16 -6.36 -8.40
CA TYR A 155 25.25 -6.50 -9.85
C TYR A 155 24.30 -5.57 -10.61
N ALA A 156 23.13 -5.24 -10.04
CA ALA A 156 22.22 -4.25 -10.62
C ALA A 156 22.82 -2.83 -10.59
N LEU A 157 23.40 -2.43 -9.46
CA LEU A 157 24.01 -1.12 -9.29
C LEU A 157 25.33 -0.99 -10.05
N LYS A 158 26.13 -2.05 -10.15
CA LYS A 158 27.42 -2.01 -10.86
C LYS A 158 27.32 -1.44 -12.27
N GLU A 159 26.27 -1.78 -13.01
CA GLU A 159 26.06 -1.28 -14.38
C GLU A 159 25.52 0.16 -14.38
N LEU A 160 24.64 0.50 -13.44
CA LEU A 160 24.04 1.83 -13.31
C LEU A 160 25.03 2.89 -12.81
N LEU A 161 26.00 2.49 -12.01
CA LEU A 161 26.99 3.38 -11.40
C LEU A 161 28.26 3.56 -12.23
N LYS A 162 28.27 3.08 -13.49
CA LYS A 162 29.35 3.36 -14.44
C LYS A 162 29.33 4.84 -14.82
N ASP A 163 30.49 5.47 -14.74
CA ASP A 163 30.69 6.87 -15.12
C ASP A 163 29.79 7.90 -14.39
N THR A 164 29.23 7.54 -13.23
CA THR A 164 28.45 8.46 -12.39
C THR A 164 29.32 9.17 -11.36
N THR A 165 29.02 10.44 -11.09
CA THR A 165 29.61 11.18 -9.97
C THR A 165 29.00 10.74 -8.64
N ALA A 166 29.57 11.17 -7.52
CA ALA A 166 28.94 11.01 -6.21
C ALA A 166 27.55 11.67 -6.18
N ASP A 167 27.40 12.87 -6.73
CA ASP A 167 26.14 13.61 -6.66
C ASP A 167 25.04 13.01 -7.57
N ASP A 168 25.42 12.33 -8.65
CA ASP A 168 24.48 11.57 -9.48
C ASP A 168 23.80 10.43 -8.69
N ILE A 169 24.50 9.81 -7.74
CA ILE A 169 23.96 8.75 -6.88
C ILE A 169 22.76 9.27 -6.07
N LEU A 170 22.85 10.51 -5.58
CA LEU A 170 21.78 11.14 -4.79
C LEU A 170 20.51 11.42 -5.61
N ASN A 171 20.58 11.33 -6.93
CA ASN A 171 19.44 11.52 -7.84
C ASN A 171 18.80 10.19 -8.30
N LEU A 172 19.39 9.04 -7.96
CA LEU A 172 18.86 7.73 -8.32
C LEU A 172 17.58 7.43 -7.51
N THR A 173 16.60 6.79 -8.14
CA THR A 173 15.40 6.31 -7.44
C THR A 173 15.30 4.80 -7.57
N VAL A 174 15.04 4.12 -6.45
CA VAL A 174 14.94 2.66 -6.35
C VAL A 174 13.52 2.31 -5.95
N CYS A 175 12.88 1.43 -6.73
CA CYS A 175 11.52 0.97 -6.46
C CYS A 175 11.51 -0.55 -6.29
N GLU A 176 11.00 -1.04 -5.16
CA GLU A 176 10.80 -2.46 -4.87
C GLU A 176 9.30 -2.81 -4.90
N PRO A 177 8.76 -3.33 -6.03
CA PRO A 177 7.40 -3.83 -6.08
C PRO A 177 7.32 -5.21 -5.38
N ALA A 178 6.49 -5.32 -4.35
CA ALA A 178 6.42 -6.45 -3.40
C ALA A 178 7.61 -6.49 -2.42
N MET A 179 7.82 -5.37 -1.71
CA MET A 179 9.01 -5.15 -0.89
C MET A 179 9.13 -6.03 0.37
N GLY A 180 8.04 -6.64 0.84
CA GLY A 180 8.01 -7.32 2.12
C GLY A 180 8.54 -6.43 3.25
N SER A 181 9.58 -6.90 3.94
CA SER A 181 10.27 -6.14 5.00
C SER A 181 11.36 -5.18 4.48
N ALA A 182 11.34 -4.81 3.20
CA ALA A 182 12.30 -3.91 2.54
C ALA A 182 13.76 -4.40 2.58
N ALA A 183 13.97 -5.69 2.32
CA ALA A 183 15.31 -6.29 2.35
C ALA A 183 16.21 -5.75 1.21
N PHE A 184 15.68 -5.65 -0.02
CA PHE A 184 16.44 -5.10 -1.13
C PHE A 184 16.58 -3.59 -1.04
N LEU A 185 15.55 -2.85 -0.61
CA LEU A 185 15.68 -1.41 -0.35
C LEU A 185 16.77 -1.10 0.69
N ASN A 186 16.84 -1.86 1.80
CA ASN A 186 17.89 -1.66 2.80
C ASN A 186 19.29 -1.90 2.24
N GLU A 187 19.46 -2.96 1.46
CA GLU A 187 20.74 -3.26 0.83
C GLU A 187 21.11 -2.20 -0.22
N ALA A 188 20.15 -1.73 -1.03
CA ALA A 188 20.36 -0.64 -1.97
C ALA A 188 20.80 0.65 -1.26
N VAL A 189 20.18 1.00 -0.13
CA VAL A 189 20.59 2.14 0.69
C VAL A 189 22.02 1.96 1.22
N ASN A 190 22.40 0.76 1.64
CA ASN A 190 23.75 0.48 2.13
C ASN A 190 24.79 0.70 1.02
N GLU A 191 24.63 0.02 -0.11
CA GLU A 191 25.59 0.07 -1.21
C GLU A 191 25.68 1.47 -1.82
N LEU A 192 24.55 2.15 -2.05
CA LEU A 192 24.55 3.50 -2.59
C LEU A 192 25.21 4.51 -1.63
N ALA A 193 25.04 4.35 -0.31
CA ALA A 193 25.67 5.24 0.67
C ALA A 193 27.20 5.03 0.74
N GLU A 194 27.65 3.78 0.67
CA GLU A 194 29.08 3.46 0.64
C GLU A 194 29.74 3.97 -0.64
N GLU A 195 29.12 3.74 -1.79
CA GLU A 195 29.58 4.25 -3.10
C GLU A 195 29.60 5.78 -3.14
N TYR A 196 28.57 6.44 -2.61
CA TYR A 196 28.53 7.90 -2.49
C TYR A 196 29.73 8.42 -1.71
N LEU A 197 29.98 7.91 -0.50
CA LEU A 197 31.08 8.37 0.34
C LEU A 197 32.45 8.08 -0.27
N ALA A 198 32.61 6.92 -0.90
CA ALA A 198 33.86 6.55 -1.55
C ALA A 198 34.19 7.54 -2.69
N ARG A 199 33.20 7.83 -3.55
CA ARG A 199 33.36 8.76 -4.67
C ARG A 199 33.54 10.20 -4.19
N LYS A 200 32.74 10.65 -3.22
CA LYS A 200 32.81 12.03 -2.74
C LYS A 200 34.15 12.35 -2.09
N GLN A 201 34.69 11.42 -1.31
CA GLN A 201 36.06 11.52 -0.77
C GLN A 201 37.11 11.60 -1.88
N ALA A 202 36.99 10.77 -2.93
CA ALA A 202 37.92 10.81 -4.06
C ALA A 202 37.81 12.11 -4.88
N GLU A 203 36.60 12.62 -5.11
CA GLU A 203 36.34 13.89 -5.81
C GLU A 203 36.90 15.10 -5.05
N LEU A 204 36.82 15.08 -3.72
CA LEU A 204 37.35 16.14 -2.85
C LEU A 204 38.84 15.98 -2.53
N GLY A 205 39.40 14.79 -2.74
CA GLY A 205 40.79 14.47 -2.36
C GLY A 205 41.01 14.37 -0.85
N GLU A 206 39.97 14.06 -0.08
CA GLU A 206 39.99 13.99 1.39
C GLU A 206 39.59 12.58 1.88
N GLN A 207 40.07 12.18 3.05
CA GLN A 207 39.62 10.94 3.71
C GLN A 207 39.10 11.24 5.12
N LEU A 208 37.89 10.76 5.40
CA LEU A 208 37.30 10.82 6.72
C LEU A 208 38.05 9.90 7.69
N SER A 209 38.23 10.34 8.93
CA SER A 209 38.75 9.46 9.98
C SER A 209 37.75 8.34 10.31
N MET A 210 38.23 7.28 10.98
CA MET A 210 37.38 6.16 11.40
C MET A 210 36.21 6.61 12.30
N GLU A 211 36.43 7.66 13.12
CA GLU A 211 35.41 8.23 14.00
C GLU A 211 34.34 9.03 13.23
N GLU A 212 34.72 9.66 12.12
CA GLU A 212 33.82 10.49 11.30
C GLU A 212 33.07 9.68 10.23
N TYR A 213 33.69 8.62 9.72
CA TYR A 213 33.13 7.80 8.63
C TYR A 213 31.80 7.16 9.02
N GLY A 214 31.71 6.55 10.20
CA GLY A 214 30.49 5.89 10.68
C GLY A 214 29.28 6.83 10.73
N PRO A 215 29.38 7.99 11.44
CA PRO A 215 28.34 9.00 11.44
C PRO A 215 28.02 9.57 10.05
N ALA A 216 29.02 9.80 9.19
CA ALA A 216 28.81 10.28 7.83
C ALA A 216 28.00 9.27 7.00
N LEU A 217 28.34 7.99 7.08
CA LEU A 217 27.64 6.91 6.39
C LEU A 217 26.17 6.86 6.80
N GLN A 218 25.89 6.94 8.10
CA GLN A 218 24.50 6.93 8.58
C GLN A 218 23.68 8.14 8.11
N ARG A 219 24.28 9.33 8.02
CA ARG A 219 23.61 10.51 7.45
C ARG A 219 23.27 10.34 5.97
N VAL A 220 24.18 9.77 5.18
CA VAL A 220 23.95 9.47 3.76
C VAL A 220 22.87 8.40 3.61
N LYS A 221 22.91 7.33 4.42
CA LYS A 221 21.86 6.32 4.44
C LYS A 221 20.49 6.92 4.76
N MET A 222 20.40 7.79 5.78
CA MET A 222 19.16 8.50 6.13
C MET A 222 18.65 9.32 4.95
N TYR A 223 19.53 10.07 4.28
CA TYR A 223 19.16 10.84 3.10
C TYR A 223 18.55 9.97 2.00
N LEU A 224 19.22 8.87 1.66
CA LEU A 224 18.77 7.94 0.62
C LEU A 224 17.48 7.23 1.00
N ALA A 225 17.33 6.81 2.26
CA ALA A 225 16.10 6.20 2.76
C ALA A 225 14.90 7.17 2.69
N ASP A 226 15.09 8.42 3.10
CA ASP A 226 14.02 9.44 3.10
C ASP A 226 13.67 9.95 1.69
N ASN A 227 14.57 9.81 0.71
CA ASN A 227 14.40 10.47 -0.60
C ASN A 227 14.36 9.55 -1.80
N ASN A 228 15.10 8.45 -1.79
CA ASN A 228 15.47 7.73 -3.00
C ASN A 228 14.79 6.36 -3.12
N VAL A 229 14.30 5.78 -2.01
CA VAL A 229 13.64 4.47 -2.01
C VAL A 229 12.13 4.57 -1.99
N PHE A 230 11.49 3.64 -2.72
CA PHE A 230 10.06 3.51 -2.90
C PHE A 230 9.68 2.04 -2.88
N GLY A 231 8.49 1.71 -2.38
CA GLY A 231 8.08 0.33 -2.27
C GLY A 231 6.57 0.17 -2.25
N VAL A 232 6.11 -0.98 -2.71
CA VAL A 232 4.71 -1.38 -2.64
C VAL A 232 4.64 -2.76 -2.04
N ASP A 233 3.73 -2.99 -1.10
CA ASP A 233 3.40 -4.33 -0.64
C ASP A 233 1.89 -4.51 -0.45
N LEU A 234 1.39 -5.71 -0.71
CA LEU A 234 -0.04 -6.02 -0.56
C LEU A 234 -0.43 -6.10 0.93
N ASN A 235 0.49 -6.53 1.79
CA ASN A 235 0.24 -6.71 3.20
C ASN A 235 0.57 -5.42 3.98
N PRO A 236 -0.42 -4.77 4.64
CA PRO A 236 -0.17 -3.54 5.40
C PRO A 236 0.86 -3.74 6.53
N VAL A 237 0.94 -4.93 7.14
CA VAL A 237 1.94 -5.24 8.17
C VAL A 237 3.35 -5.25 7.60
N ALA A 238 3.52 -5.69 6.35
CA ALA A 238 4.81 -5.66 5.66
C ALA A 238 5.28 -4.22 5.45
N VAL A 239 4.36 -3.33 5.06
CA VAL A 239 4.64 -1.89 4.89
C VAL A 239 5.12 -1.27 6.21
N GLU A 240 4.42 -1.50 7.31
CA GLU A 240 4.85 -1.00 8.63
C GLU A 240 6.23 -1.53 9.04
N LEU A 241 6.52 -2.81 8.76
CA LEU A 241 7.82 -3.40 9.07
C LEU A 241 8.93 -2.90 8.15
N ALA A 242 8.64 -2.61 6.89
CA ALA A 242 9.57 -1.96 5.98
C ALA A 242 9.96 -0.56 6.49
N GLU A 243 9.00 0.24 6.97
CA GLU A 243 9.27 1.55 7.60
C GLU A 243 10.22 1.41 8.80
N VAL A 244 9.93 0.46 9.70
CA VAL A 244 10.78 0.19 10.87
C VAL A 244 12.17 -0.28 10.45
N SER A 245 12.27 -1.17 9.46
CA SER A 245 13.53 -1.73 8.99
C SER A 245 14.43 -0.67 8.38
N LEU A 246 13.88 0.16 7.49
CA LEU A 246 14.60 1.30 6.91
C LEU A 246 15.03 2.31 7.97
N TRP A 247 14.16 2.60 8.95
CA TRP A 247 14.54 3.48 10.06
C TRP A 247 15.71 2.90 10.86
N LEU A 248 15.62 1.64 11.32
CA LEU A 248 16.68 1.00 12.12
C LEU A 248 18.03 0.98 11.40
N ASN A 249 18.04 0.81 10.08
CA ASN A 249 19.26 0.81 9.27
C ASN A 249 19.92 2.19 9.16
N THR A 250 19.18 3.29 9.41
CA THR A 250 19.65 4.67 9.23
C THR A 250 19.80 5.48 10.53
N ILE A 251 19.52 4.85 11.69
CA ILE A 251 19.60 5.51 13.00
C ILE A 251 21.00 6.10 13.24
N HIS A 252 21.01 7.38 13.61
CA HIS A 252 22.19 8.08 14.09
C HIS A 252 21.83 9.14 15.12
N GLN A 253 22.85 9.61 15.86
CA GLN A 253 22.68 10.66 16.85
C GLN A 253 22.20 11.96 16.19
N GLY A 254 21.12 12.53 16.73
CA GLY A 254 20.50 13.74 16.19
C GLY A 254 19.59 13.52 14.98
N GLY A 255 19.56 12.30 14.44
CA GLY A 255 18.69 11.94 13.32
C GLY A 255 17.20 11.96 13.68
N LEU A 256 16.37 12.30 12.70
CA LEU A 256 14.92 12.21 12.80
C LEU A 256 14.44 10.81 12.43
N VAL A 257 13.20 10.48 12.79
CA VAL A 257 12.55 9.27 12.26
C VAL A 257 12.02 9.64 10.87
N PRO A 258 12.46 8.95 9.79
CA PRO A 258 12.01 9.24 8.44
C PRO A 258 10.50 9.01 8.30
N TRP A 259 9.86 9.79 7.44
CA TRP A 259 8.43 9.67 7.18
C TRP A 259 8.22 9.15 5.75
N PHE A 260 7.67 7.95 5.64
CA PHE A 260 7.60 7.22 4.38
C PHE A 260 6.28 7.34 3.62
N GLY A 261 5.38 8.24 4.03
CA GLY A 261 4.00 8.31 3.52
C GLY A 261 3.88 8.59 2.01
N ASN A 262 4.94 9.11 1.37
CA ASN A 262 5.01 9.34 -0.07
C ASN A 262 5.82 8.26 -0.84
N GLN A 263 6.35 7.26 -0.15
CA GLN A 263 7.36 6.33 -0.67
C GLN A 263 6.91 4.88 -0.60
N LEU A 264 6.34 4.49 0.54
CA LEU A 264 5.90 3.14 0.81
C LEU A 264 4.37 3.09 0.79
N VAL A 265 3.81 2.20 -0.02
CA VAL A 265 2.37 2.14 -0.26
C VAL A 265 1.86 0.73 -0.05
N CYS A 266 0.77 0.59 0.70
CA CYS A 266 0.02 -0.65 0.76
C CYS A 266 -0.85 -0.78 -0.50
N GLY A 267 -0.61 -1.81 -1.32
CA GLY A 267 -1.35 -2.01 -2.56
C GLY A 267 -0.89 -3.23 -3.36
N ASN A 268 -1.66 -3.56 -4.40
CA ASN A 268 -1.29 -4.61 -5.34
C ASN A 268 -0.41 -4.04 -6.46
N SER A 269 0.85 -4.48 -6.54
CA SER A 269 1.80 -3.99 -7.56
C SER A 269 1.58 -4.59 -8.96
N LEU A 270 0.80 -5.67 -9.07
CA LEU A 270 0.51 -6.34 -10.34
C LEU A 270 -0.74 -5.76 -11.01
N VAL A 271 -1.77 -5.50 -10.21
CA VAL A 271 -3.09 -5.08 -10.67
C VAL A 271 -3.25 -3.58 -10.54
N GLY A 272 -3.62 -2.92 -11.64
CA GLY A 272 -3.92 -1.51 -11.58
C GLY A 272 -3.98 -0.83 -12.93
N ALA A 273 -4.51 0.39 -12.92
CA ALA A 273 -4.34 1.32 -14.01
C ALA A 273 -2.87 1.76 -14.13
N ARG A 274 -2.45 2.03 -15.36
CA ARG A 274 -1.08 2.38 -15.73
C ARG A 274 -1.14 3.48 -16.75
N ARG A 275 -0.04 4.23 -16.90
CA ARG A 275 0.09 5.24 -17.95
C ARG A 275 0.34 4.58 -19.32
N GLN A 276 -0.65 3.85 -19.79
CA GLN A 276 -0.62 3.11 -21.05
C GLN A 276 -1.88 3.40 -21.87
N VAL A 277 -1.73 3.34 -23.19
CA VAL A 277 -2.75 3.80 -24.12
C VAL A 277 -2.94 2.85 -25.29
N PHE A 278 -4.12 2.87 -25.88
CA PHE A 278 -4.41 2.25 -27.17
C PHE A 278 -4.62 3.31 -28.23
N SER A 279 -4.25 3.02 -29.48
CA SER A 279 -4.60 3.89 -30.60
C SER A 279 -6.12 3.97 -30.78
N SER A 280 -6.68 5.17 -30.93
CA SER A 280 -8.11 5.39 -31.18
C SER A 280 -8.63 4.64 -32.40
N ALA A 281 -7.77 4.45 -33.42
CA ALA A 281 -8.12 3.69 -34.62
C ALA A 281 -8.41 2.21 -34.31
N SER A 282 -7.77 1.64 -33.30
CA SER A 282 -7.99 0.25 -32.87
C SER A 282 -9.33 0.03 -32.17
N LEU A 283 -10.05 1.11 -31.82
CA LEU A 283 -11.36 1.02 -31.16
C LEU A 283 -12.52 0.80 -32.15
N LYS A 284 -12.28 1.04 -33.46
CA LYS A 284 -13.22 0.78 -34.55
C LYS A 284 -13.02 -0.65 -35.10
N SER A 285 -14.11 -1.40 -35.24
CA SER A 285 -14.20 -2.84 -35.62
C SER A 285 -13.17 -3.42 -36.62
N ASN A 286 -12.74 -4.67 -36.36
CA ASN A 286 -12.67 -5.79 -37.32
C ASN A 286 -13.26 -7.06 -36.61
N PRO A 287 -14.08 -7.94 -37.24
CA PRO A 287 -15.15 -8.74 -36.59
C PRO A 287 -14.81 -9.93 -35.67
N ALA A 288 -13.57 -10.18 -35.27
CA ALA A 288 -13.25 -11.39 -34.49
C ALA A 288 -13.22 -11.19 -32.97
N LEU A 289 -12.92 -9.99 -32.49
CA LEU A 289 -12.97 -9.43 -31.12
C LEU A 289 -12.51 -7.96 -31.28
N GLY A 290 -12.96 -7.02 -30.44
CA GLY A 290 -12.56 -5.61 -30.56
C GLY A 290 -11.04 -5.46 -30.73
N PRO A 291 -10.52 -4.70 -31.73
CA PRO A 291 -9.10 -4.80 -32.12
C PRO A 291 -8.11 -4.43 -31.03
N TRP A 292 -8.53 -3.73 -29.97
CA TRP A 292 -7.68 -3.38 -28.83
C TRP A 292 -7.60 -4.49 -27.78
N LEU A 293 -8.63 -5.33 -27.61
CA LEU A 293 -8.67 -6.41 -26.60
C LEU A 293 -7.62 -7.50 -26.85
N GLN A 294 -7.12 -7.59 -28.08
CA GLN A 294 -6.03 -8.49 -28.46
C GLN A 294 -4.66 -7.79 -28.51
N LYS A 295 -4.60 -6.49 -28.18
CA LYS A 295 -3.37 -5.70 -28.21
C LYS A 295 -2.88 -5.43 -26.80
N VAL A 296 -1.58 -5.26 -26.67
CA VAL A 296 -0.97 -4.75 -25.44
C VAL A 296 -0.95 -3.22 -25.52
N PRO A 297 -1.43 -2.49 -24.50
CA PRO A 297 -1.42 -1.04 -24.52
C PRO A 297 0.03 -0.51 -24.43
N GLU A 298 0.31 0.55 -25.17
CA GLU A 298 1.64 1.15 -25.27
C GLU A 298 1.90 2.05 -24.06
N ARG A 299 3.10 1.94 -23.47
CA ARG A 299 3.49 2.75 -22.30
C ARG A 299 3.84 4.17 -22.73
N VAL A 300 3.23 5.16 -22.07
CA VAL A 300 3.68 6.56 -22.15
C VAL A 300 4.78 6.76 -21.10
N PRO A 301 6.04 7.04 -21.51
CA PRO A 301 7.16 7.13 -20.59
C PRO A 301 7.00 8.30 -19.60
N PRO A 302 7.57 8.21 -18.39
CA PRO A 302 7.61 9.36 -17.47
C PRO A 302 8.19 10.60 -18.17
N GLY A 303 7.56 11.76 -17.96
CA GLY A 303 7.97 13.02 -18.59
C GLY A 303 7.60 13.18 -20.07
N GLY A 304 7.16 12.12 -20.76
CA GLY A 304 6.68 12.20 -22.14
C GLY A 304 5.20 12.58 -22.24
N ASP A 305 4.81 13.20 -23.36
CA ASP A 305 3.42 13.50 -23.67
C ASP A 305 2.70 12.32 -24.33
N ARG A 306 1.39 12.22 -24.07
CA ARG A 306 0.54 11.21 -24.73
C ARG A 306 0.26 11.64 -26.19
N PRO A 307 0.38 10.75 -27.19
CA PRO A 307 -0.06 11.05 -28.54
C PRO A 307 -1.58 11.33 -28.60
N MET A 308 -2.02 12.39 -29.26
CA MET A 308 -3.41 12.86 -29.21
C MET A 308 -4.46 11.82 -29.64
N SER A 309 -4.15 11.00 -30.64
CA SER A 309 -5.03 9.95 -31.22
C SER A 309 -4.96 8.61 -30.47
N THR A 310 -4.86 8.68 -29.14
CA THR A 310 -4.80 7.51 -28.27
C THR A 310 -5.75 7.66 -27.08
N VAL A 311 -6.11 6.55 -26.45
CA VAL A 311 -7.01 6.52 -25.29
C VAL A 311 -6.37 5.72 -24.16
N TYR A 312 -6.46 6.22 -22.93
CA TYR A 312 -5.97 5.48 -21.75
C TYR A 312 -6.69 4.15 -21.57
N HIS A 313 -5.93 3.09 -21.28
CA HIS A 313 -6.48 1.74 -21.17
C HIS A 313 -7.56 1.61 -20.09
N PHE A 314 -7.43 2.36 -18.99
CA PHE A 314 -8.39 2.35 -17.90
C PHE A 314 -9.70 3.11 -18.19
N LEU A 315 -9.85 3.67 -19.40
CA LEU A 315 -11.12 4.19 -19.91
C LEU A 315 -11.84 3.18 -20.81
N LEU A 316 -11.26 2.00 -21.01
CA LEU A 316 -11.74 0.98 -21.94
C LEU A 316 -12.10 -0.31 -21.20
N PRO A 317 -13.07 -1.08 -21.72
CA PRO A 317 -13.40 -2.40 -21.20
C PRO A 317 -12.26 -3.39 -21.46
N ASP A 318 -12.19 -4.41 -20.62
CA ASP A 318 -11.34 -5.59 -20.80
C ASP A 318 -12.17 -6.88 -20.74
N ALA A 319 -11.72 -7.93 -21.42
CA ALA A 319 -12.40 -9.22 -21.46
C ALA A 319 -12.39 -9.95 -20.11
N GLY A 320 -11.41 -9.67 -19.24
CA GLY A 320 -11.28 -10.26 -17.90
C GLY A 320 -12.12 -9.60 -16.81
N MET A 321 -12.81 -8.49 -17.09
CA MET A 321 -13.60 -7.78 -16.08
C MET A 321 -14.83 -8.57 -15.65
N ALA A 322 -15.03 -8.79 -14.36
CA ALA A 322 -16.14 -9.57 -13.80
C ALA A 322 -16.23 -11.00 -14.38
N ASP A 323 -15.08 -11.61 -14.72
CA ASP A 323 -15.01 -12.96 -15.27
C ASP A 323 -14.90 -14.03 -14.19
N TYR A 324 -16.04 -14.61 -13.81
CA TYR A 324 -16.13 -15.70 -12.83
C TYR A 324 -16.14 -17.06 -13.52
N THR A 325 -15.31 -17.99 -13.03
CA THR A 325 -15.13 -19.32 -13.64
C THR A 325 -15.38 -20.49 -12.68
N ASP A 326 -15.59 -20.23 -11.40
CA ASP A 326 -15.79 -21.28 -10.38
C ASP A 326 -17.13 -22.02 -10.59
N ARG A 327 -17.05 -23.35 -10.74
CA ARG A 327 -18.21 -24.21 -11.02
C ARG A 327 -19.17 -24.32 -9.85
N ASN A 328 -18.66 -24.32 -8.61
CA ASN A 328 -19.47 -24.43 -7.42
C ASN A 328 -20.25 -23.13 -7.18
N VAL A 329 -19.58 -21.98 -7.35
CA VAL A 329 -20.26 -20.67 -7.25
C VAL A 329 -21.29 -20.53 -8.36
N LYS A 330 -20.98 -20.97 -9.58
CA LYS A 330 -21.94 -20.97 -10.70
C LYS A 330 -23.21 -21.76 -10.40
N ALA A 331 -23.11 -22.88 -9.69
CA ALA A 331 -24.30 -23.67 -9.33
C ALA A 331 -25.23 -22.92 -8.37
N LEU A 332 -24.69 -22.02 -7.54
CA LEU A 332 -25.40 -21.26 -6.51
C LEU A 332 -25.95 -19.91 -7.01
N ALA A 333 -25.29 -19.27 -7.98
CA ALA A 333 -25.59 -17.90 -8.44
C ALA A 333 -25.73 -17.84 -9.98
N GLN A 334 -26.60 -18.68 -10.55
CA GLN A 334 -26.70 -18.85 -12.01
C GLN A 334 -27.14 -17.57 -12.74
N GLU A 335 -28.08 -16.82 -12.16
CA GLU A 335 -28.63 -15.60 -12.75
C GLU A 335 -27.57 -14.49 -12.82
N GLU A 336 -26.80 -14.31 -11.74
CA GLU A 336 -25.74 -13.31 -11.65
C GLU A 336 -24.59 -13.64 -12.60
N PHE A 337 -24.22 -14.92 -12.75
CA PHE A 337 -23.24 -15.36 -13.75
C PHE A 337 -23.70 -15.01 -15.16
N ALA A 338 -24.98 -15.26 -15.49
CA ALA A 338 -25.54 -14.96 -16.79
C ALA A 338 -25.58 -13.45 -17.05
N ALA A 339 -25.98 -12.66 -16.04
CA ALA A 339 -25.99 -11.20 -16.10
C ALA A 339 -24.58 -10.62 -16.32
N ALA A 340 -23.58 -11.06 -15.55
CA ALA A 340 -22.20 -10.62 -15.70
C ALA A 340 -21.63 -10.98 -17.08
N ALA A 341 -21.91 -12.20 -17.58
CA ALA A 341 -21.46 -12.61 -18.92
C ALA A 341 -22.15 -11.81 -20.04
N ALA A 342 -23.44 -11.52 -19.91
CA ALA A 342 -24.17 -10.67 -20.86
C ALA A 342 -23.63 -9.23 -20.85
N TRP A 343 -23.39 -8.69 -19.65
CA TRP A 343 -22.78 -7.39 -19.44
C TRP A 343 -21.42 -7.30 -20.13
N ARG A 344 -20.50 -8.25 -19.90
CA ARG A 344 -19.16 -8.26 -20.54
C ARG A 344 -19.26 -8.17 -22.06
N ARG A 345 -20.13 -8.97 -22.67
CA ARG A 345 -20.31 -8.98 -24.13
C ARG A 345 -20.80 -7.64 -24.67
N GLU A 346 -21.74 -7.00 -23.98
CA GLU A 346 -22.24 -5.69 -24.37
C GLU A 346 -21.19 -4.60 -24.15
N PHE A 347 -20.60 -4.58 -22.96
CA PHE A 347 -19.62 -3.60 -22.51
C PHE A 347 -18.34 -3.61 -23.36
N ALA A 348 -17.95 -4.76 -23.93
CA ALA A 348 -16.77 -4.93 -24.78
C ALA A 348 -17.00 -4.76 -26.31
N LYS A 349 -18.21 -4.43 -26.78
CA LYS A 349 -18.44 -4.13 -28.21
C LYS A 349 -17.55 -2.99 -28.74
N PRO A 350 -17.21 -2.97 -30.05
CA PRO A 350 -16.49 -1.86 -30.67
C PRO A 350 -17.13 -0.49 -30.42
N PHE A 351 -16.31 0.57 -30.40
CA PHE A 351 -16.76 1.93 -30.15
C PHE A 351 -17.18 2.65 -31.43
N GLN A 352 -18.23 3.47 -31.33
CA GLN A 352 -18.64 4.38 -32.39
C GLN A 352 -17.74 5.62 -32.45
N THR A 353 -17.74 6.31 -33.59
CA THR A 353 -16.90 7.50 -33.78
C THR A 353 -17.15 8.60 -32.74
N GLU A 354 -18.40 8.81 -32.30
CA GLU A 354 -18.71 9.80 -31.26
C GLU A 354 -18.14 9.40 -29.90
N GLN A 355 -18.29 8.13 -29.51
CA GLN A 355 -17.75 7.60 -28.26
C GLN A 355 -16.21 7.67 -28.24
N ILE A 356 -15.55 7.45 -29.39
CA ILE A 356 -14.10 7.60 -29.50
C ILE A 356 -13.68 9.04 -29.27
N ARG A 357 -14.40 10.03 -29.83
CA ARG A 357 -14.12 11.45 -29.55
C ARG A 357 -14.30 11.79 -28.07
N GLN A 358 -15.33 11.23 -27.43
CA GLN A 358 -15.53 11.39 -25.98
C GLN A 358 -14.36 10.78 -25.19
N LEU A 359 -13.90 9.58 -25.54
CA LEU A 359 -12.76 8.92 -24.90
C LEU A 359 -11.44 9.70 -25.08
N GLU A 360 -11.21 10.30 -26.25
CA GLU A 360 -10.07 11.18 -26.50
C GLU A 360 -10.13 12.44 -25.63
N LYS A 361 -11.33 13.03 -25.49
CA LYS A 361 -11.57 14.17 -24.61
C LYS A 361 -11.32 13.81 -23.14
N LEU A 362 -11.85 12.68 -22.68
CA LEU A 362 -11.58 12.15 -21.32
C LEU A 362 -10.09 11.89 -21.12
N SER A 363 -9.38 11.38 -22.13
CA SER A 363 -7.94 11.15 -22.05
C SER A 363 -7.16 12.45 -21.93
N SER A 364 -7.60 13.53 -22.59
CA SER A 364 -7.03 14.87 -22.40
C SER A 364 -7.31 15.44 -21.00
N ALA A 365 -8.48 15.17 -20.43
CA ALA A 365 -8.78 15.53 -19.04
C ALA A 365 -7.88 14.77 -18.05
N VAL A 366 -7.65 13.47 -18.30
CA VAL A 366 -6.68 12.65 -17.56
C VAL A 366 -5.29 13.28 -17.63
N ASP A 367 -4.79 13.67 -18.81
CA ASP A 367 -3.47 14.29 -18.95
C ASP A 367 -3.35 15.57 -18.10
N ALA A 368 -4.37 16.43 -18.14
CA ALA A 368 -4.39 17.66 -17.37
C ALA A 368 -4.36 17.39 -15.85
N LEU A 369 -5.15 16.45 -15.36
CA LEU A 369 -5.13 16.02 -13.96
C LEU A 369 -3.78 15.40 -13.59
N TRP A 370 -3.14 14.67 -14.50
CA TRP A 370 -1.87 13.98 -14.24
C TRP A 370 -0.73 14.98 -14.06
N VAL A 371 -0.66 16.00 -14.93
CA VAL A 371 0.31 17.09 -14.82
C VAL A 371 0.17 17.81 -13.49
N GLN A 372 -1.06 18.13 -13.07
CA GLN A 372 -1.30 18.77 -11.78
C GLN A 372 -0.97 17.87 -10.60
N THR A 373 -1.27 16.58 -10.71
CA THR A 373 -0.91 15.58 -9.69
C THR A 373 0.60 15.52 -9.50
N ILE A 374 1.38 15.49 -10.59
CA ILE A 374 2.84 15.50 -10.52
C ILE A 374 3.34 16.78 -9.84
N ALA A 375 2.82 17.94 -10.24
CA ALA A 375 3.21 19.22 -9.65
C ALA A 375 2.91 19.26 -8.15
N LYS A 376 1.71 18.84 -7.73
CA LYS A 376 1.29 18.81 -6.34
C LYS A 376 2.07 17.81 -5.51
N GLN A 377 2.37 16.62 -6.05
CA GLN A 377 3.18 15.64 -5.36
C GLN A 377 4.62 16.12 -5.15
N ARG A 378 5.20 16.86 -6.12
CA ARG A 378 6.52 17.50 -5.96
C ARG A 378 6.49 18.58 -4.87
N GLU A 379 5.48 19.44 -4.87
CA GLU A 379 5.28 20.47 -3.84
C GLU A 379 5.14 19.83 -2.45
N LEU A 380 4.30 18.80 -2.33
CA LEU A 380 4.09 18.05 -1.10
C LEU A 380 5.39 17.44 -0.60
N ARG A 381 6.19 16.82 -1.49
CA ARG A 381 7.50 16.27 -1.12
C ARG A 381 8.47 17.32 -0.60
N VAL A 382 8.55 18.49 -1.25
CA VAL A 382 9.40 19.58 -0.76
C VAL A 382 8.99 20.03 0.64
N ARG A 383 7.68 20.10 0.93
CA ARG A 383 7.14 20.52 2.23
C ARG A 383 7.21 19.45 3.33
N THR A 384 7.28 18.18 2.97
CA THR A 384 7.33 17.04 3.91
C THR A 384 8.73 16.49 4.13
N ARG A 385 9.70 16.90 3.30
CA ARG A 385 11.10 16.51 3.43
C ARG A 385 11.74 17.28 4.59
N ASP A 386 12.51 16.56 5.41
CA ASP A 386 13.35 17.19 6.41
C ASP A 386 14.71 17.53 5.82
N THR A 387 15.29 18.63 6.29
CA THR A 387 16.64 19.02 5.91
C THR A 387 17.64 18.04 6.51
N LEU A 388 18.46 17.40 5.67
CA LEU A 388 19.49 16.45 6.07
C LEU A 388 20.85 16.89 5.55
N THR A 389 21.81 17.10 6.45
CA THR A 389 23.21 17.39 6.09
C THR A 389 23.94 16.09 5.77
N ILE A 390 24.58 16.02 4.61
CA ILE A 390 25.38 14.88 4.17
C ILE A 390 26.79 15.34 3.76
N TYR A 391 27.77 14.45 3.90
CA TYR A 391 29.18 14.77 3.66
C TYR A 391 29.41 15.29 2.23
N GLY A 392 30.18 16.37 2.08
CA GLY A 392 30.52 16.94 0.77
C GLY A 392 29.40 17.72 0.09
N GLN A 393 28.26 17.94 0.75
CA GLN A 393 27.20 18.85 0.28
C GLN A 393 27.26 20.19 1.02
N PRO A 394 26.80 21.29 0.40
CA PRO A 394 26.68 22.57 1.08
C PRO A 394 25.74 22.45 2.27
N GLU A 395 26.07 23.16 3.35
CA GLU A 395 25.17 23.27 4.49
C GLU A 395 23.86 23.94 4.03
N PRO A 396 22.71 23.42 4.47
CA PRO A 396 21.42 23.97 4.10
C PRO A 396 21.25 25.38 4.68
N ALA A 397 20.69 26.28 3.88
CA ALA A 397 20.47 27.67 4.29
C ALA A 397 19.57 27.78 5.54
N GLU A 398 18.59 26.90 5.67
CA GLU A 398 17.69 26.81 6.83
C GLU A 398 17.44 25.34 7.20
N ALA A 399 17.49 25.05 8.51
CA ALA A 399 17.10 23.76 9.04
C ALA A 399 15.57 23.66 9.09
N CYS A 400 14.98 22.89 8.17
CA CYS A 400 13.57 22.57 8.18
C CYS A 400 13.37 21.17 8.80
N SER A 401 12.60 21.09 9.87
CA SER A 401 12.10 19.82 10.40
C SER A 401 10.61 19.96 10.65
N THR A 402 9.83 19.09 10.02
CA THR A 402 8.37 19.09 10.17
C THR A 402 7.93 17.94 11.06
N THR A 403 6.82 18.12 11.78
CA THR A 403 6.29 17.06 12.63
C THR A 403 5.62 15.99 11.80
N VAL A 404 5.67 14.74 12.27
CA VAL A 404 4.96 13.61 11.67
C VAL A 404 3.46 13.92 11.51
N GLN A 405 2.84 14.55 12.53
CA GLN A 405 1.43 14.96 12.47
C GLN A 405 1.15 16.01 11.39
N TYR A 406 2.09 16.93 11.15
CA TYR A 406 1.96 17.89 10.06
C TYR A 406 2.01 17.15 8.72
N LYS A 407 3.00 16.28 8.51
CA LYS A 407 3.18 15.51 7.27
C LYS A 407 1.95 14.65 6.96
N ASP A 408 1.45 13.91 7.94
CA ASP A 408 0.22 13.10 7.82
C ASP A 408 -0.98 13.97 7.45
N ARG A 409 -1.16 15.10 8.13
CA ARG A 409 -2.29 16.00 7.88
C ARG A 409 -2.26 16.56 6.47
N ILE A 410 -1.10 17.02 5.98
CA ILE A 410 -1.02 17.60 4.63
C ILE A 410 -1.14 16.52 3.55
N LEU A 411 -0.63 15.30 3.78
CA LEU A 411 -0.89 14.17 2.90
C LEU A 411 -2.39 13.85 2.85
N ALA A 412 -3.06 13.73 4.00
CA ALA A 412 -4.49 13.46 4.08
C ALA A 412 -5.34 14.52 3.35
N LEU A 413 -5.04 15.80 3.58
CA LEU A 413 -5.75 16.93 2.96
C LEU A 413 -5.49 17.03 1.45
N GLU A 414 -4.22 17.05 1.03
CA GLU A 414 -3.84 17.44 -0.33
C GLU A 414 -3.74 16.24 -1.30
N HIS A 415 -3.46 15.05 -0.77
CA HIS A 415 -3.38 13.82 -1.56
C HIS A 415 -4.70 13.06 -1.49
N HIS A 416 -5.21 12.80 -0.28
CA HIS A 416 -6.42 11.98 -0.10
C HIS A 416 -7.75 12.76 -0.12
N SER A 417 -7.70 14.10 -0.14
CA SER A 417 -8.87 14.99 -0.07
C SER A 417 -9.72 14.80 1.20
N GLU A 418 -9.10 14.37 2.29
CA GLU A 418 -9.81 14.19 3.56
C GLU A 418 -10.17 15.55 4.18
N GLY A 419 -11.45 15.76 4.47
CA GLY A 419 -11.94 17.01 5.07
C GLY A 419 -11.97 18.21 4.10
N VAL A 420 -11.81 17.98 2.80
CA VAL A 420 -11.92 19.00 1.74
C VAL A 420 -13.18 18.74 0.92
N LYS A 421 -13.92 19.80 0.59
CA LYS A 421 -15.16 19.70 -0.22
C LYS A 421 -14.90 19.24 -1.65
N HIS A 422 -13.80 19.73 -2.23
CA HIS A 422 -13.43 19.46 -3.61
C HIS A 422 -12.25 18.50 -3.70
N ALA A 423 -12.40 17.45 -4.49
CA ALA A 423 -11.40 16.44 -4.69
C ALA A 423 -10.18 16.98 -5.44
N THR A 424 -9.01 16.58 -4.97
CA THR A 424 -7.73 16.93 -5.59
C THR A 424 -7.57 16.22 -6.94
N PRO A 425 -6.69 16.72 -7.84
CA PRO A 425 -6.42 16.04 -9.10
C PRO A 425 -6.02 14.57 -8.92
N TYR A 426 -5.23 14.28 -7.89
CA TYR A 426 -4.85 12.90 -7.54
C TYR A 426 -6.08 12.07 -7.18
N LYS A 427 -6.96 12.56 -6.29
CA LYS A 427 -8.13 11.80 -5.84
C LYS A 427 -9.09 11.50 -6.99
N ARG A 428 -9.26 12.42 -7.93
CA ARG A 428 -10.06 12.23 -9.15
C ARG A 428 -9.46 11.16 -10.05
N LEU A 429 -8.16 11.23 -10.34
CA LEU A 429 -7.46 10.20 -11.11
C LEU A 429 -7.53 8.84 -10.43
N LYS A 430 -7.24 8.79 -9.13
CA LYS A 430 -7.30 7.58 -8.31
C LYS A 430 -8.68 6.95 -8.37
N LEU A 431 -9.76 7.74 -8.20
CA LEU A 431 -11.13 7.23 -8.30
C LEU A 431 -11.46 6.68 -9.70
N ALA A 432 -11.04 7.35 -10.77
CA ALA A 432 -11.25 6.83 -12.13
C ALA A 432 -10.50 5.51 -12.35
N MET A 433 -9.26 5.41 -11.86
CA MET A 433 -8.48 4.17 -11.93
C MET A 433 -9.08 3.06 -11.06
N ASP A 434 -9.54 3.40 -9.86
CA ASP A 434 -10.18 2.48 -8.92
C ASP A 434 -11.49 1.96 -9.48
N TYR A 435 -12.25 2.79 -10.17
CA TYR A 435 -13.47 2.37 -10.83
C TYR A 435 -13.17 1.31 -11.91
N TRP A 436 -12.18 1.57 -12.77
CA TRP A 436 -11.75 0.55 -13.73
C TRP A 436 -11.26 -0.74 -13.05
N CYS A 437 -10.46 -0.64 -11.98
CA CYS A 437 -9.97 -1.80 -11.23
C CYS A 437 -11.11 -2.58 -10.55
N ALA A 438 -12.09 -1.88 -9.99
CA ALA A 438 -13.24 -2.49 -9.32
C ALA A 438 -14.04 -3.40 -10.27
N LEU A 439 -14.10 -3.09 -11.57
CA LEU A 439 -14.77 -3.95 -12.56
C LEU A 439 -14.11 -5.33 -12.70
N TRP A 440 -12.83 -5.49 -12.34
CA TRP A 440 -12.16 -6.80 -12.30
C TRP A 440 -12.57 -7.65 -11.09
N PHE A 441 -12.87 -6.99 -9.98
CA PHE A 441 -13.17 -7.61 -8.69
C PHE A 441 -14.62 -7.37 -8.25
N TRP A 442 -15.51 -7.14 -9.21
CA TRP A 442 -16.89 -6.81 -8.90
C TRP A 442 -17.51 -7.92 -8.04
N PRO A 443 -18.27 -7.61 -6.98
CA PRO A 443 -18.99 -8.64 -6.24
C PRO A 443 -20.09 -9.23 -7.12
N LEU A 444 -20.10 -10.55 -7.27
CA LEU A 444 -21.09 -11.25 -8.10
C LEU A 444 -22.53 -10.97 -7.62
N GLU A 445 -22.74 -10.92 -6.30
CA GLU A 445 -24.03 -10.57 -5.67
C GLU A 445 -24.54 -9.17 -6.07
N LYS A 446 -23.64 -8.30 -6.54
CA LYS A 446 -23.93 -6.93 -6.99
C LYS A 446 -23.85 -6.79 -8.51
N ALA A 447 -24.03 -7.87 -9.26
CA ALA A 447 -24.00 -7.86 -10.73
C ALA A 447 -24.99 -6.86 -11.35
N HIS A 448 -26.14 -6.61 -10.69
CA HIS A 448 -27.13 -5.61 -11.11
C HIS A 448 -26.60 -4.15 -11.09
N LEU A 449 -25.49 -3.90 -10.38
CA LEU A 449 -24.81 -2.60 -10.35
C LEU A 449 -23.66 -2.50 -11.39
N LEU A 450 -23.48 -3.47 -12.29
CA LEU A 450 -22.50 -3.32 -13.37
C LEU A 450 -22.92 -2.23 -14.36
N PRO A 451 -22.02 -1.31 -14.78
CA PRO A 451 -22.40 -0.16 -15.61
C PRO A 451 -22.61 -0.50 -17.06
N SER A 452 -23.71 -0.07 -17.65
CA SER A 452 -23.74 0.06 -19.11
C SER A 452 -22.58 0.96 -19.58
N ARG A 453 -22.21 0.85 -20.86
CA ARG A 453 -21.13 1.68 -21.42
C ARG A 453 -21.42 3.17 -21.26
N GLU A 454 -22.67 3.58 -21.44
CA GLU A 454 -23.08 4.98 -21.34
C GLU A 454 -22.97 5.48 -19.90
N GLU A 455 -23.43 4.70 -18.92
CA GLU A 455 -23.28 5.03 -17.49
C GLU A 455 -21.80 5.13 -17.10
N PHE A 456 -20.96 4.18 -17.52
CA PHE A 456 -19.52 4.21 -17.25
C PHE A 456 -18.87 5.48 -17.82
N LEU A 457 -19.12 5.82 -19.08
CA LEU A 457 -18.54 7.01 -19.71
C LEU A 457 -19.07 8.31 -19.10
N PHE A 458 -20.35 8.34 -18.71
CA PHE A 458 -20.94 9.47 -18.02
C PHE A 458 -20.32 9.67 -16.64
N GLU A 459 -20.25 8.63 -15.82
CA GLU A 459 -19.63 8.68 -14.49
C GLU A 459 -18.14 9.03 -14.58
N MET A 460 -17.41 8.50 -15.58
CA MET A 460 -16.03 8.90 -15.88
C MET A 460 -15.92 10.38 -16.24
N SER A 461 -16.87 10.95 -17.01
CA SER A 461 -16.87 12.39 -17.29
C SER A 461 -17.11 13.23 -16.03
N LEU A 462 -17.99 12.80 -15.12
CA LEU A 462 -18.21 13.48 -13.84
C LEU A 462 -16.94 13.51 -12.99
N ILE A 463 -16.19 12.40 -12.96
CA ILE A 463 -14.95 12.28 -12.18
C ILE A 463 -13.81 13.09 -12.82
N LEU A 464 -13.64 12.98 -14.14
CA LEU A 464 -12.45 13.47 -14.84
C LEU A 464 -12.58 14.90 -15.35
N GLU A 465 -13.75 15.31 -15.84
CA GLU A 465 -13.98 16.68 -16.32
C GLU A 465 -14.55 17.58 -15.23
N GLY A 466 -15.31 17.00 -14.29
CA GLY A 466 -16.02 17.73 -13.24
C GLY A 466 -17.22 18.52 -13.76
N GLN A 467 -18.13 18.89 -12.86
CA GLN A 467 -19.22 19.79 -13.19
C GLN A 467 -18.93 21.21 -12.67
N VAL A 468 -19.32 22.22 -13.44
CA VAL A 468 -19.41 23.61 -12.99
C VAL A 468 -20.80 23.80 -12.37
N TYR A 469 -21.08 23.16 -11.23
CA TYR A 469 -22.31 23.46 -10.49
C TYR A 469 -22.02 23.35 -8.99
N GLU A 470 -21.97 24.51 -8.33
CA GLU A 470 -22.14 24.58 -6.88
C GLU A 470 -23.64 24.45 -6.60
N PRO A 471 -24.12 23.38 -5.95
CA PRO A 471 -25.49 23.35 -5.49
C PRO A 471 -25.69 24.52 -4.50
N GLN A 472 -26.69 25.37 -4.76
CA GLN A 472 -27.10 26.35 -3.76
C GLN A 472 -27.56 25.59 -2.50
N PRO A 473 -27.12 26.00 -1.30
CA PRO A 473 -27.58 25.37 -0.08
C PRO A 473 -29.10 25.50 -0.02
N ALA A 474 -29.77 24.39 0.24
CA ALA A 474 -31.22 24.29 0.30
C ALA A 474 -31.66 23.81 1.69
N ASP A 475 -32.87 24.21 2.11
CA ASP A 475 -33.48 23.75 3.35
C ASP A 475 -33.89 22.26 3.28
N ASP A 476 -34.33 21.69 4.39
CA ASP A 476 -34.80 20.29 4.49
C ASP A 476 -35.99 19.96 3.55
N SER A 477 -36.57 20.98 2.90
CA SER A 477 -37.63 20.85 1.91
C SER A 477 -37.15 21.05 0.46
N GLY A 478 -35.84 21.18 0.24
CA GLY A 478 -35.20 21.32 -1.07
C GLY A 478 -35.28 22.72 -1.67
N ARG A 479 -35.61 23.76 -0.90
CA ARG A 479 -35.68 25.16 -1.37
C ARG A 479 -34.37 25.90 -1.09
N PRO A 480 -33.80 26.62 -2.06
CA PRO A 480 -32.56 27.37 -1.85
C PRO A 480 -32.72 28.45 -0.76
N TYR A 481 -31.72 28.61 0.10
CA TYR A 481 -31.74 29.66 1.12
C TYR A 481 -31.79 31.05 0.47
N LEU A 482 -32.57 31.94 1.09
CA LEU A 482 -32.54 33.36 0.76
C LEU A 482 -31.14 33.94 1.09
N PRO A 483 -30.64 34.92 0.31
CA PRO A 483 -29.33 35.52 0.55
C PRO A 483 -29.18 36.03 1.99
N GLY A 484 -28.17 35.53 2.71
CA GLY A 484 -27.86 35.92 4.09
C GLY A 484 -28.52 35.08 5.20
N LEU A 485 -29.30 34.04 4.85
CA LEU A 485 -30.00 33.17 5.82
C LEU A 485 -29.51 31.72 5.83
N ALA A 486 -28.41 31.41 5.14
CA ALA A 486 -27.80 30.08 5.19
C ALA A 486 -27.21 29.83 6.60
N PRO A 487 -27.38 28.62 7.18
CA PRO A 487 -26.72 28.25 8.42
C PRO A 487 -25.20 28.38 8.28
N PRO A 488 -24.45 28.67 9.36
CA PRO A 488 -23.00 28.72 9.31
C PRO A 488 -22.49 27.36 8.82
N GLN A 489 -21.93 27.34 7.61
CA GLN A 489 -21.31 26.14 7.07
C GLN A 489 -20.19 25.71 8.03
N THR A 490 -20.10 24.41 8.32
CA THR A 490 -18.86 23.82 8.82
C THR A 490 -17.73 24.34 7.94
N VAL A 491 -16.76 25.04 8.54
CA VAL A 491 -15.62 25.62 7.82
C VAL A 491 -14.77 24.47 7.27
N GLN A 492 -15.14 23.97 6.09
CA GLN A 492 -14.32 23.06 5.30
C GLN A 492 -13.22 23.91 4.65
N LEU A 493 -11.97 23.44 4.73
CA LEU A 493 -10.86 24.18 4.13
C LEU A 493 -10.99 24.15 2.60
N GLU A 494 -10.95 25.33 1.97
CA GLU A 494 -10.77 25.47 0.53
C GLU A 494 -9.27 25.53 0.21
N LEU A 495 -8.75 24.53 -0.53
CA LEU A 495 -7.39 24.56 -1.07
C LEU A 495 -7.34 25.43 -2.34
N PRO A 496 -6.20 26.07 -2.67
CA PRO A 496 -6.05 26.81 -3.92
C PRO A 496 -6.33 25.88 -5.12
N PHE A 497 -7.37 26.21 -5.90
CA PHE A 497 -7.93 25.34 -6.95
C PHE A 497 -7.75 25.95 -8.35
N ASP A 498 -7.40 25.12 -9.34
CA ASP A 498 -7.42 25.53 -10.75
C ASP A 498 -8.83 25.39 -11.33
N ARG A 499 -9.55 26.51 -11.40
CA ARG A 499 -10.93 26.59 -11.95
C ARG A 499 -11.10 25.98 -13.34
N ARG A 500 -10.01 25.81 -14.10
CA ARG A 500 -10.03 25.21 -15.45
C ARG A 500 -10.34 23.71 -15.47
N LEU A 501 -10.22 23.01 -14.34
CA LEU A 501 -10.44 21.55 -14.26
C LEU A 501 -11.84 21.12 -13.77
N GLY A 502 -12.75 22.04 -13.47
CA GLY A 502 -14.09 21.73 -12.95
C GLY A 502 -14.09 21.19 -11.51
N LEU A 503 -15.18 21.42 -10.77
CA LEU A 503 -15.30 21.02 -9.37
C LEU A 503 -15.89 19.61 -9.26
N VAL A 504 -15.30 18.80 -8.39
CA VAL A 504 -15.77 17.44 -8.11
C VAL A 504 -15.79 17.23 -6.61
N ASP A 505 -16.96 16.89 -6.06
CA ASP A 505 -17.07 16.37 -4.70
C ASP A 505 -17.22 14.85 -4.78
N VAL A 506 -16.12 14.14 -4.51
CA VAL A 506 -16.09 12.67 -4.58
C VAL A 506 -17.00 12.04 -3.52
N ASN A 507 -17.14 12.65 -2.34
CA ASN A 507 -17.99 12.08 -1.30
C ASN A 507 -19.46 12.15 -1.72
N THR A 508 -19.90 13.32 -2.17
CA THR A 508 -21.25 13.53 -2.71
C THR A 508 -21.51 12.62 -3.93
N LEU A 509 -20.54 12.46 -4.84
CA LEU A 509 -20.68 11.53 -5.97
C LEU A 509 -20.84 10.08 -5.52
N CYS A 510 -20.01 9.61 -4.59
CA CYS A 510 -20.07 8.23 -4.07
C CYS A 510 -21.34 7.96 -3.23
N GLU A 511 -21.93 8.98 -2.62
CA GLU A 511 -23.19 8.88 -1.88
C GLU A 511 -24.40 8.84 -2.82
N ASN A 512 -24.39 9.67 -3.87
CA ASN A 512 -25.50 9.77 -4.82
C ASN A 512 -25.51 8.68 -5.90
N LEU A 513 -24.35 8.10 -6.20
CA LEU A 513 -24.19 7.05 -7.21
C LEU A 513 -23.78 5.75 -6.51
N PRO A 514 -24.72 4.80 -6.27
CA PRO A 514 -24.45 3.56 -5.54
C PRO A 514 -23.26 2.76 -6.09
N ARG A 515 -23.05 2.88 -7.41
CA ARG A 515 -21.95 2.25 -8.13
C ARG A 515 -20.59 2.81 -7.73
N LEU A 516 -20.44 4.13 -7.68
CA LEU A 516 -19.22 4.78 -7.20
C LEU A 516 -19.03 4.59 -5.69
N GLY A 517 -20.12 4.50 -4.93
CA GLY A 517 -20.09 4.09 -3.53
C GLY A 517 -19.50 2.69 -3.35
N LEU A 518 -19.88 1.74 -4.21
CA LEU A 518 -19.31 0.39 -4.22
C LEU A 518 -17.83 0.39 -4.64
N VAL A 519 -17.46 1.14 -5.68
CA VAL A 519 -16.05 1.32 -6.09
C VAL A 519 -15.19 1.76 -4.91
N ARG A 520 -15.64 2.78 -4.16
CA ARG A 520 -14.94 3.28 -2.98
C ARG A 520 -14.79 2.25 -1.86
N HIS A 521 -15.69 1.26 -1.78
CA HIS A 521 -15.62 0.20 -0.78
C HIS A 521 -14.67 -0.94 -1.19
N LEU A 522 -14.51 -1.18 -2.50
CA LEU A 522 -13.65 -2.23 -3.04
C LEU A 522 -12.18 -1.80 -3.13
N ALA A 523 -11.94 -0.51 -3.35
CA ALA A 523 -10.62 0.12 -3.38
C ALA A 523 -10.09 0.42 -1.97
#